data_AF-A0A1H5J6X5-F1
#
_entry.id   AF-A0A1H5J6X5-F1
#
_cell.length_a   1.000
_cell.length_b   1.000
_cell.length_c   1.000
_cell.angle_alpha   90.00
_cell.angle_beta   90.00
_cell.angle_gamma   90.00
#
_symmetry.space_group_name_H-M   'P 1'
#
loop_
_entity.id
_entity.type
_entity.pdbx_description
1 polymer ?
#
loop_
_entity_poly.entity_id
_entity_poly.type
_entity_poly.pdbx_seq_one_letter_code
_entity_poly.pdbx_strand_id
1 'polypeptide(L)' 'MTEQPSTLYAKLLGETAAITWQELQPFFARGALLLVDGTQDLIEVAQAVALNDQEKVAAWLPGS' A
#
# COMPACT_ATOMS: atom_id res chain seq x y z
N MET A 1 12.97 20.31 -7.49
CA MET A 1 11.76 20.70 -6.74
C MET A 1 11.46 19.54 -5.81
N THR A 2 11.84 19.63 -4.53
CA THR A 2 11.62 18.55 -3.57
C THR A 2 10.16 18.61 -3.13
N GLU A 3 9.35 17.72 -3.68
CA GLU A 3 7.98 17.53 -3.20
C GLU A 3 8.05 17.16 -1.71
N GLN A 4 7.42 17.99 -0.88
CA GLN A 4 7.29 17.68 0.54
C GLN A 4 6.40 16.42 0.63
N PRO A 5 6.82 15.36 1.35
CA PRO A 5 5.97 14.20 1.52
C PRO A 5 4.67 14.66 2.18
N SER A 6 3.53 14.24 1.62
CA SER A 6 2.24 14.56 2.21
C SER A 6 2.21 14.05 3.66
N THR A 7 1.52 14.75 4.56
CA THR A 7 1.47 14.38 5.99
C THR A 7 1.05 12.92 6.20
N LEU A 8 0.18 12.40 5.34
CA LEU A 8 -0.24 11.01 5.35
C LEU A 8 0.87 10.06 4.88
N TYR A 9 1.63 10.42 3.85
CA TYR A 9 2.76 9.62 3.37
C TYR A 9 3.82 9.45 4.47
N ALA A 10 4.23 10.57 5.08
CA ALA A 10 5.22 10.56 6.16
C ALA A 10 4.76 9.72 7.36
N LYS A 11 3.47 9.80 7.70
CA LYS A 11 2.87 8.97 8.75
C LYS A 11 2.93 7.48 8.41
N LEU A 12 2.44 7.08 7.24
CA LEU A 12 2.41 5.68 6.81
C LEU A 12 3.82 5.08 6.73
N LEU A 13 4.79 5.86 6.22
CA LEU A 13 6.20 5.47 6.19
C LEU A 13 6.74 5.20 7.61
N GLY A 14 6.42 6.07 8.58
CA GLY A 14 6.83 5.90 9.97
C GLY A 14 6.16 4.73 10.71
N GLU A 15 4.98 4.30 10.26
CA GLU A 15 4.24 3.15 10.81
C GLU A 15 4.59 1.82 10.11
N THR A 16 5.32 1.87 8.99
CA THR A 16 5.67 0.68 8.20
C THR A 16 6.94 0.03 8.73
N ALA A 17 6.88 -1.28 8.96
CA ALA A 17 8.02 -2.09 9.38
C ALA A 17 8.03 -3.43 8.62
N ALA A 18 9.19 -4.08 8.61
CA ALA A 18 9.28 -5.46 8.14
C ALA A 18 8.48 -6.38 9.07
N ILE A 19 7.76 -7.33 8.47
CA ILE A 19 6.91 -8.31 9.16
C ILE A 19 7.19 -9.71 8.58
N THR A 20 7.08 -10.75 9.40
CA THR A 20 7.25 -12.12 8.91
C THR A 20 6.00 -12.62 8.20
N TRP A 21 6.17 -13.62 7.32
CA TRP A 21 5.01 -14.22 6.67
C TRP A 21 4.07 -14.91 7.66
N GLN A 22 4.58 -15.56 8.71
CA GLN A 22 3.74 -16.22 9.72
C GLN A 22 2.72 -15.27 10.36
N GLU A 23 3.12 -14.03 10.63
CA GLU A 23 2.24 -13.00 11.19
C GLU A 23 1.23 -12.48 10.16
N LEU A 24 1.56 -12.50 8.87
CA LEU A 24 0.66 -12.09 7.77
C LEU A 24 -0.36 -13.16 7.39
N GLN A 25 -0.10 -14.45 7.67
CA GLN A 25 -1.00 -15.56 7.27
C GLN A 25 -2.47 -15.37 7.66
N PRO A 26 -2.83 -14.90 8.88
CA PRO A 26 -4.23 -14.68 9.26
C PRO A 26 -4.92 -13.60 8.41
N PHE A 27 -4.18 -12.58 7.97
CA PHE A 27 -4.70 -11.50 7.11
C PHE A 27 -4.95 -12.01 5.69
N PHE A 28 -4.05 -12.85 5.19
CA PHE A 28 -4.23 -13.54 3.92
C PHE A 28 -5.45 -14.48 3.95
N ALA A 29 -5.57 -15.30 4.99
CA ALA A 29 -6.66 -16.28 5.12
C ALA A 29 -8.07 -15.65 5.12
N ARG A 30 -8.19 -14.40 5.58
CA ARG A 30 -9.45 -13.64 5.58
C ARG A 30 -9.64 -12.74 4.35
N GLY A 31 -8.74 -12.80 3.36
CA GLY A 31 -8.81 -11.96 2.15
C GLY A 31 -8.50 -10.48 2.40
N ALA A 32 -7.78 -10.14 3.47
CA ALA A 32 -7.46 -8.75 3.84
C ALA A 32 -5.97 -8.43 3.60
N LEU A 33 -5.39 -8.99 2.54
CA LEU A 33 -4.01 -8.72 2.12
C LEU A 33 -4.01 -8.29 0.65
N LEU A 34 -3.36 -7.17 0.36
CA LEU A 34 -3.06 -6.74 -1.00
C LEU A 34 -1.58 -7.02 -1.29
N LEU A 35 -1.30 -7.63 -2.44
CA LEU A 35 0.07 -7.81 -2.92
C LEU A 35 0.45 -6.63 -3.81
N VAL A 36 1.58 -6.01 -3.51
CA VAL A 36 2.14 -4.90 -4.29
C VAL A 36 3.33 -5.42 -5.09
N ASP A 37 3.37 -5.07 -6.39
CA ASP A 37 4.49 -5.43 -7.25
C ASP A 37 5.80 -4.79 -6.75
N GLY A 38 6.92 -5.50 -6.87
CA GLY A 38 8.21 -5.06 -6.35
C GLY A 38 8.77 -3.80 -7.02
N THR A 39 8.22 -3.37 -8.17
CA THR A 39 8.59 -2.10 -8.80
C THR A 39 7.73 -0.91 -8.35
N GLN A 40 6.73 -1.12 -7.49
CA GLN A 40 5.84 -0.08 -6.98
C GLN A 40 6.24 0.35 -5.57
N ASP A 41 5.92 1.60 -5.20
CA ASP A 41 6.10 2.10 -3.84
C ASP A 41 4.94 1.65 -2.94
N LEU A 42 5.26 0.86 -1.91
CA LEU A 42 4.28 0.33 -0.95
C LEU A 42 3.52 1.44 -0.21
N ILE A 43 4.18 2.55 0.11
CA ILE A 43 3.58 3.67 0.86
C ILE A 43 2.65 4.47 -0.04
N GLU A 44 3.02 4.66 -1.31
CA GLU A 44 2.17 5.30 -2.30
C GLU A 44 0.88 4.50 -2.53
N VAL A 45 0.98 3.18 -2.65
CA VAL A 45 -0.17 2.30 -2.78
C VAL A 45 -1.06 2.36 -1.53
N ALA A 46 -0.47 2.25 -0.33
CA ALA A 46 -1.21 2.35 0.92
C ALA A 46 -1.95 3.70 1.06
N GLN A 47 -1.31 4.79 0.65
CA GLN A 47 -1.93 6.12 0.62
C GLN A 47 -3.11 6.19 -0.34
N ALA A 48 -2.96 5.72 -1.58
CA ALA A 48 -4.03 5.73 -2.57
C ALA A 48 -5.26 4.94 -2.09
N VAL A 49 -5.04 3.78 -1.47
CA VAL A 49 -6.10 2.98 -0.86
C VAL A 49 -6.75 3.73 0.32
N ALA A 50 -5.96 4.33 1.21
CA ALA A 50 -6.47 5.08 2.36
C ALA A 50 -7.30 6.32 1.97
N LEU A 51 -6.98 6.93 0.83
CA LEU A 51 -7.69 8.09 0.28
C LEU A 51 -8.87 7.71 -0.63
N ASN A 52 -9.12 6.41 -0.85
CA ASN A 52 -10.09 5.93 -1.83
C ASN A 52 -9.86 6.55 -3.23
N ASP A 53 -8.60 6.63 -3.65
CA ASP A 53 -8.22 7.08 -4.99
C ASP A 53 -8.48 5.94 -6.00
N GLN A 54 -9.74 5.82 -6.41
CA GLN A 54 -10.21 4.70 -7.22
C GLN A 54 -9.56 4.67 -8.60
N GLU A 55 -9.30 5.82 -9.21
CA GLU A 55 -8.66 5.90 -10.53
C GLU A 55 -7.24 5.32 -10.48
N LYS A 56 -6.46 5.74 -9.48
CA LYS A 56 -5.09 5.28 -9.29
C LYS A 56 -5.04 3.80 -8.91
N VAL A 57 -5.90 3.37 -8.00
CA VAL A 57 -5.97 1.96 -7.59
C VAL A 57 -6.40 1.06 -8.76
N ALA A 58 -7.38 1.50 -9.56
CA ALA A 58 -7.82 0.74 -10.73
C ALA A 58 -6.71 0.57 -11.78
N ALA A 59 -5.83 1.55 -11.95
CA ALA A 59 -4.71 1.46 -12.89
C ALA A 59 -3.68 0.37 -12.56
N TRP A 60 -3.60 -0.06 -11.29
CA TRP A 60 -2.73 -1.16 -10.87
C TRP A 60 -3.40 -2.53 -10.91
N LEU A 61 -4.73 -2.56 -10.96
CA LEU A 61 -5.44 -3.83 -11.04
C LEU A 61 -5.31 -4.38 -12.47
N PRO A 62 -4.99 -5.67 -12.63
CA PRO A 62 -5.01 -6.30 -13.94
C PRO A 62 -6.40 -6.09 -14.57
N GLY A 63 -6.44 -5.59 -15.80
CA GLY A 63 -7.68 -5.57 -16.58
C GLY A 63 -8.17 -7.01 -16.72
N SER A 64 -9.33 -7.31 -16.14
CA SER A 64 -10.02 -8.59 -16.33
C SER A 64 -10.51 -8.76 -17.77
#